data_AF-A0A816K741-F1
#
_entry.id   AF-A0A816K741-F1
#
_cell.length_a   1.000
_cell.length_b   1.000
_cell.length_c   1.000
_cell.angle_alpha   90.00
_cell.angle_beta   90.00
_cell.angle_gamma   90.00
#
_symmetry.space_group_name_H-M   'P 1'
#
loop_
_entity.id
_entity.type
_entity.pdbx_description
1 polymer ?
#
loop_
_entity_poly.entity_id
_entity_poly.type
_entity_poly.pdbx_seq_one_letter_code
_entity_poly.pdbx_strand_id
1 'polypeptide(L)'
;MEWKWKAILDMTPLLKSSRYCLLRDDGKELHVLTLGTNRLSWRAVECCIPHCSSGKWICISGVLYYIATESGPSSGESMVVCFDLRSEKFSSVTLLGGFNKALPHSTTMINYNGRLGLLMSSENSGYVSRSCKSFKLWVLRDAATLEWSKRVYVLC
;
A
#
# COMPACT_ATOMS: atom_id res chain seq x y z
N MET A 1 -0.48 -27.44 -7.78
CA MET A 1 -0.35 -25.97 -7.75
C MET A 1 -0.12 -25.58 -6.30
N GLU A 2 1.11 -25.23 -5.96
CA GLU A 2 1.47 -24.81 -4.60
C GLU A 2 1.27 -23.30 -4.48
N TRP A 3 0.42 -22.89 -3.53
CA TRP A 3 0.15 -21.49 -3.24
C TRP A 3 1.32 -20.89 -2.45
N LYS A 4 2.02 -19.92 -3.04
CA LYS A 4 3.08 -19.17 -2.35
C LYS A 4 2.46 -18.01 -1.58
N TRP A 5 2.36 -18.15 -0.26
CA TRP A 5 2.09 -17.04 0.65
C TRP A 5 3.37 -16.21 0.77
N LYS A 6 3.31 -14.90 0.51
CA LYS A 6 4.33 -13.97 1.01
C LYS A 6 3.94 -13.60 2.43
N ALA A 7 4.71 -14.09 3.41
CA ALA A 7 4.51 -13.68 4.79
C ALA A 7 4.83 -12.19 4.93
N ILE A 8 3.87 -11.41 5.42
CA ILE A 8 4.13 -10.09 5.99
C ILE A 8 4.83 -10.32 7.32
N LEU A 9 6.14 -10.56 7.29
CA LEU A 9 7.00 -10.57 8.48
C LEU A 9 7.51 -9.14 8.72
N ASP A 10 6.61 -8.17 8.78
CA ASP A 10 6.91 -6.95 9.52
C ASP A 10 6.01 -6.96 10.76
N MET A 11 6.46 -7.75 11.73
CA MET A 11 5.94 -7.83 13.08
C MET A 11 6.28 -6.53 13.83
N THR A 12 5.94 -5.37 13.28
CA THR A 12 5.95 -4.14 14.07
C THR A 12 4.69 -4.16 14.94
N PRO A 13 4.81 -4.25 16.28
CA PRO A 13 3.67 -4.21 17.16
C PRO A 13 3.07 -2.80 17.11
N LEU A 14 2.17 -2.56 16.15
CA LEU A 14 1.48 -1.29 16.03
C LEU A 14 0.36 -1.26 17.07
N LEU A 15 0.67 -0.55 18.16
CA LEU A 15 -0.30 0.05 19.10
C LEU A 15 -1.28 -0.91 19.78
N LYS A 16 -0.91 -1.56 20.91
CA LYS A 16 -1.87 -2.13 21.89
C LYS A 16 -3.08 -2.87 21.26
N SER A 17 -2.92 -3.41 20.07
CA SER A 17 -3.97 -3.92 19.22
C SER A 17 -3.57 -5.33 18.95
N SER A 18 -4.40 -6.21 19.42
CA SER A 18 -4.17 -7.63 19.47
C SER A 18 -4.45 -8.25 18.09
N ARG A 19 -4.09 -7.59 16.97
CA ARG A 19 -4.46 -8.03 15.61
C ARG A 19 -3.27 -7.98 14.65
N TYR A 20 -3.14 -8.99 13.81
CA TYR A 20 -2.17 -9.06 12.70
C TYR A 20 -2.88 -9.35 11.38
N CYS A 21 -2.23 -9.10 10.24
CA CYS A 21 -2.78 -9.43 8.93
C CYS A 21 -1.75 -10.05 7.97
N LEU A 22 -2.23 -10.91 7.07
CA LEU A 22 -1.52 -11.43 5.91
C LEU A 22 -2.29 -11.05 4.65
N LEU A 23 -1.62 -10.45 3.67
CA LEU A 23 -2.18 -10.11 2.36
C LEU A 23 -1.79 -11.22 1.37
N ARG A 24 -2.76 -11.82 0.66
CA ARG A 24 -2.43 -12.67 -0.50
C ARG A 24 -1.71 -11.87 -1.58
N ASP A 25 -0.88 -12.55 -2.36
CA ASP A 25 -0.10 -11.90 -3.44
C ASP A 25 -1.01 -11.24 -4.50
N ASP A 26 -2.23 -11.76 -4.72
CA ASP A 26 -3.23 -11.17 -5.61
C ASP A 26 -3.96 -9.95 -5.01
N GLY A 27 -3.83 -9.72 -3.70
CA GLY A 27 -4.50 -8.68 -2.92
C GLY A 27 -6.01 -8.85 -2.74
N LYS A 28 -6.59 -9.96 -3.20
CA LYS A 28 -8.04 -10.18 -3.14
C LYS A 28 -8.51 -10.66 -1.76
N GLU A 29 -7.63 -11.39 -1.08
CA GLU A 29 -7.92 -11.97 0.22
C GLU A 29 -6.89 -11.53 1.26
N LEU A 30 -7.40 -11.01 2.38
CA LEU A 30 -6.63 -10.70 3.57
C LEU A 30 -6.99 -11.69 4.67
N HIS A 31 -6.00 -12.21 5.37
CA HIS A 31 -6.24 -12.97 6.59
C HIS A 31 -5.92 -12.11 7.79
N VAL A 32 -6.88 -11.94 8.68
CA VAL A 32 -6.68 -11.24 9.95
C VAL A 32 -6.56 -12.26 11.07
N LEU A 33 -5.50 -12.16 11.85
CA LEU A 33 -5.31 -12.88 13.10
C LEU A 33 -5.75 -11.96 14.24
N THR A 34 -6.65 -12.45 15.09
CA THR A 34 -7.01 -11.76 16.34
C THR A 34 -6.43 -12.53 17.53
N LEU A 35 -5.53 -11.89 18.26
CA LEU A 35 -5.12 -12.23 19.61
C LEU A 35 -6.15 -11.66 20.60
N GLY A 36 -6.49 -12.36 21.68
CA GLY A 36 -7.35 -11.81 22.73
C GLY A 36 -8.37 -12.81 23.30
N THR A 37 -8.68 -13.85 22.54
CA THR A 37 -9.23 -15.09 23.08
C THR A 37 -8.06 -16.04 23.33
N ASN A 38 -8.16 -16.98 24.29
CA ASN A 38 -7.15 -18.03 24.51
C ASN A 38 -6.93 -18.96 23.28
N ARG A 39 -7.41 -18.57 22.10
CA ARG A 39 -7.32 -19.28 20.83
C ARG A 39 -7.00 -18.29 19.71
N LEU A 40 -5.83 -18.48 19.11
CA LEU A 40 -5.45 -17.84 17.85
C LEU A 40 -6.40 -18.32 16.75
N SER A 41 -7.17 -17.40 16.16
CA SER A 41 -8.01 -17.72 15.00
C SER A 41 -7.66 -16.79 13.83
N TRP A 42 -7.26 -17.40 12.72
CA TRP A 42 -7.19 -16.74 11.43
C TRP A 42 -8.58 -16.70 10.82
N ARG A 43 -8.96 -15.55 10.24
CA ARG A 43 -10.15 -15.44 9.40
C ARG A 43 -9.82 -14.70 8.11
N ALA A 44 -10.41 -15.15 7.01
CA ALA A 44 -10.35 -14.43 5.76
C ALA A 44 -11.29 -13.21 5.80
N VAL A 45 -10.83 -12.13 5.20
CA VAL A 45 -11.54 -10.89 4.94
C VAL A 45 -11.40 -10.62 3.46
N GLU A 46 -12.52 -10.61 2.76
CA GLU A 46 -12.57 -10.43 1.32
C GLU A 46 -12.61 -8.94 0.98
N CYS A 47 -11.77 -8.53 0.02
CA CYS A 47 -11.80 -7.17 -0.50
C CYS A 47 -12.81 -7.07 -1.63
N CYS A 48 -13.89 -6.30 -1.43
CA CYS A 48 -14.92 -6.10 -2.46
C CYS A 48 -14.51 -5.10 -3.55
N ILE A 49 -13.31 -4.51 -3.48
CA ILE A 49 -12.81 -3.57 -4.49
C ILE A 49 -12.19 -4.40 -5.62
N PRO A 50 -12.66 -4.32 -6.88
CA PRO A 50 -12.06 -5.07 -7.99
C PRO A 50 -10.67 -4.53 -8.35
N HIS A 51 -9.62 -5.30 -8.07
CA HIS A 51 -8.24 -4.88 -8.36
C HIS A 51 -7.28 -6.08 -8.52
N CYS A 52 -6.09 -5.79 -9.04
CA CYS A 52 -4.93 -6.67 -9.04
C CYS A 52 -3.81 -6.03 -8.21
N SER A 53 -3.34 -6.70 -7.15
CA SER A 53 -2.23 -6.20 -6.33
C SER A 53 -0.89 -6.22 -7.08
N SER A 54 -0.05 -5.23 -6.80
CA SER A 54 1.35 -5.19 -7.26
C SER A 54 2.32 -5.91 -6.31
N GLY A 55 1.83 -6.42 -5.17
CA GLY A 55 2.64 -7.03 -4.12
C GLY A 55 3.43 -6.04 -3.26
N LYS A 56 3.32 -4.72 -3.53
CA LYS A 56 3.95 -3.66 -2.71
C LYS A 56 2.98 -3.16 -1.66
N TRP A 57 3.41 -3.16 -0.41
CA TRP A 57 2.58 -2.76 0.72
C TRP A 57 3.42 -2.12 1.83
N ILE A 58 2.74 -1.42 2.74
CA ILE A 58 3.29 -0.90 3.99
C ILE A 58 2.18 -0.80 5.03
N CYS A 59 2.49 -1.04 6.31
CA CYS A 59 1.55 -0.82 7.41
C CYS A 59 1.96 0.44 8.18
N ILE A 60 1.03 1.38 8.35
CA ILE A 60 1.27 2.65 9.05
C ILE A 60 0.12 2.86 10.03
N SER A 61 0.43 2.94 11.33
CA SER A 61 -0.54 3.27 12.39
C SER A 61 -1.80 2.39 12.41
N GLY A 62 -1.67 1.10 12.04
CA GLY A 62 -2.80 0.17 12.01
C GLY A 62 -3.63 0.22 10.72
N VAL A 63 -3.15 0.89 9.68
CA VAL A 63 -3.73 0.82 8.33
C VAL A 63 -2.72 0.18 7.39
N LEU A 64 -3.14 -0.89 6.72
CA LEU A 64 -2.38 -1.52 5.66
C LEU A 64 -2.66 -0.80 4.34
N TYR A 65 -1.60 -0.33 3.69
CA TYR A 65 -1.67 0.29 2.37
C TYR A 65 -0.97 -0.62 1.37
N TYR A 66 -1.55 -0.80 0.18
CA TYR A 66 -0.88 -1.52 -0.90
C TYR A 66 -1.23 -0.95 -2.27
N ILE A 67 -0.28 -1.02 -3.20
CA ILE A 67 -0.47 -0.54 -4.58
C ILE A 67 -1.18 -1.62 -5.38
N ALA A 68 -2.21 -1.21 -6.12
CA ALA A 68 -2.97 -2.08 -7.00
C ALA A 68 -3.28 -1.37 -8.33
N THR A 69 -3.78 -2.14 -9.30
CA THR A 69 -4.35 -1.62 -10.55
C THR A 69 -5.80 -2.06 -10.66
N GLU A 70 -6.65 -1.19 -11.18
CA GLU A 70 -8.06 -1.51 -11.41
C GLU A 70 -8.19 -2.72 -12.35
N SER A 71 -9.10 -3.65 -12.03
CA SER A 71 -9.41 -4.80 -12.87
C SER A 71 -10.51 -4.44 -13.87
N GLY A 72 -10.17 -4.18 -15.14
CA GLY A 72 -11.15 -3.84 -16.18
C GLY A 72 -10.56 -3.61 -17.57
N PRO A 73 -11.40 -3.46 -18.62
CA PRO A 73 -10.97 -3.25 -20.01
C PRO A 73 -10.28 -1.91 -20.23
N SER A 74 -10.54 -0.91 -19.37
CA SER A 74 -9.78 0.34 -19.25
C SER A 74 -8.53 0.12 -18.40
N SER A 75 -7.60 -0.68 -18.92
CA SER A 75 -6.43 -1.10 -18.18
C SER A 75 -5.44 0.06 -17.96
N GLY A 76 -5.03 0.23 -16.70
CA GLY A 76 -3.74 0.86 -16.41
C GLY A 76 -3.74 1.93 -15.33
N GLU A 77 -4.88 2.32 -14.76
CA GLU A 77 -4.86 3.27 -13.66
C GLU A 77 -4.40 2.61 -12.36
N SER A 78 -3.36 3.18 -11.77
CA SER A 78 -2.87 2.76 -10.46
C SER A 78 -3.69 3.39 -9.34
N MET A 79 -3.92 2.58 -8.31
CA MET A 79 -4.62 2.96 -7.10
C MET A 79 -3.83 2.51 -5.88
N VAL A 80 -4.11 3.13 -4.73
CA VAL A 80 -3.72 2.58 -3.43
C VAL A 80 -4.97 2.06 -2.76
N VAL A 81 -4.94 0.80 -2.34
CA VAL A 81 -5.98 0.21 -1.49
C VAL A 81 -5.52 0.31 -0.05
N CYS A 82 -6.45 0.68 0.83
CA CYS A 82 -6.24 0.87 2.25
C CYS A 82 -7.15 -0.11 3.01
N PHE A 83 -6.60 -0.80 4.00
CA PHE A 83 -7.35 -1.65 4.92
C PHE A 83 -7.09 -1.23 6.37
N ASP A 84 -8.11 -0.70 7.02
CA ASP A 84 -8.04 -0.32 8.43
C ASP A 84 -8.19 -1.56 9.32
N LEU A 85 -7.17 -1.91 10.09
CA LEU A 85 -7.16 -3.11 10.94
C LEU A 85 -8.14 -3.03 12.13
N ARG A 86 -8.55 -1.82 12.52
CA ARG A 86 -9.48 -1.61 13.64
C ARG A 86 -10.92 -1.75 13.19
N SER A 87 -11.28 -1.10 12.09
CA SER A 87 -12.64 -1.12 11.54
C SER A 87 -12.88 -2.26 10.54
N GLU A 88 -11.79 -2.87 10.03
CA GLU A 88 -11.78 -3.88 8.98
C GLU A 88 -12.48 -3.44 7.70
N LYS A 89 -12.34 -2.15 7.38
CA LYS A 89 -12.93 -1.54 6.20
C LYS A 89 -11.87 -1.29 5.15
N PHE A 90 -12.25 -1.58 3.91
CA PHE A 90 -11.49 -1.23 2.72
C PHE A 90 -11.88 0.14 2.22
N SER A 91 -10.90 0.85 1.69
CA SER A 91 -11.08 2.06 0.88
C SER A 91 -10.00 2.08 -0.19
N SER A 92 -10.18 2.90 -1.21
CA SER A 92 -9.19 3.07 -2.25
C SER A 92 -9.10 4.51 -2.75
N VAL A 93 -7.90 4.88 -3.17
CA VAL A 93 -7.62 6.14 -3.84
C VAL A 93 -7.05 5.90 -5.22
N THR A 94 -7.73 6.42 -6.23
CA THR A 94 -7.19 6.48 -7.58
C THR A 94 -6.13 7.58 -7.66
N LEU A 95 -5.01 7.29 -8.28
CA LEU A 95 -3.91 8.24 -8.44
C LEU A 95 -4.14 9.13 -9.67
N LEU A 96 -5.29 9.83 -9.70
CA LEU A 96 -5.65 10.71 -10.82
C LEU A 96 -4.85 12.03 -10.80
N GLY A 97 -4.52 12.54 -11.98
CA GLY A 97 -4.13 13.93 -12.20
C GLY A 97 -2.66 14.32 -11.94
N GLY A 98 -1.80 13.40 -11.51
CA GLY A 98 -0.40 13.70 -11.17
C GLY A 98 0.65 12.68 -11.61
N PHE A 99 0.21 11.47 -11.91
CA PHE A 99 1.01 10.33 -12.34
C PHE A 99 0.64 10.03 -13.79
N ASN A 100 1.60 9.58 -14.61
CA ASN A 100 1.21 8.86 -15.83
C ASN A 100 0.32 7.69 -15.40
N LYS A 101 -0.71 7.34 -16.18
CA LYS A 101 -1.80 6.42 -15.82
C LYS A 101 -1.38 5.25 -14.89
N ALA A 102 -0.23 4.63 -15.15
CA ALA A 102 0.39 3.65 -14.26
C ALA A 102 1.54 4.23 -13.40
N LEU A 103 1.54 3.89 -12.10
CA LEU A 103 2.68 4.09 -11.21
C LEU A 103 3.90 3.34 -11.75
N PRO A 104 5.09 3.95 -11.76
CA PRO A 104 6.33 3.26 -12.09
C PRO A 104 6.54 2.03 -11.21
N HIS A 105 7.03 0.94 -11.79
CA HIS A 105 7.47 -0.24 -11.03
C HIS A 105 8.60 0.08 -10.04
N SER A 106 9.26 1.23 -10.14
CA SER A 106 10.26 1.69 -9.19
C SER A 106 9.69 2.42 -7.97
N THR A 107 8.36 2.60 -7.87
CA THR A 107 7.72 3.28 -6.74
C THR A 107 7.98 2.56 -5.42
N THR A 108 8.49 3.29 -4.43
CA THR A 108 8.70 2.80 -3.07
C THR A 108 7.66 3.43 -2.13
N MET A 109 6.95 2.61 -1.37
CA MET A 109 6.05 3.08 -0.32
C MET A 109 6.86 3.36 0.95
N ILE A 110 6.64 4.52 1.57
CA ILE A 110 7.37 4.93 2.78
C ILE A 110 6.40 5.45 3.85
N ASN A 111 6.79 5.33 5.11
CA ASN A 111 6.16 6.06 6.21
C ASN A 111 6.78 7.45 6.33
N TYR A 112 6.04 8.48 5.94
CA TYR A 112 6.46 9.88 6.05
C TYR A 112 5.71 10.55 7.21
N ASN A 113 6.34 10.57 8.40
CA ASN A 113 5.78 11.18 9.61
C ASN A 113 4.36 10.69 9.95
N GLY A 114 4.14 9.38 9.89
CA GLY A 114 2.85 8.75 10.18
C GLY A 114 1.85 8.79 9.02
N ARG A 115 2.26 9.27 7.84
CA ARG A 115 1.44 9.32 6.62
C ARG A 115 2.04 8.48 5.51
N LEU A 116 1.20 7.97 4.62
CA LEU A 116 1.67 7.25 3.44
C LEU A 116 2.41 8.20 2.48
N GLY A 117 3.64 7.83 2.15
CA GLY A 117 4.43 8.45 1.09
C GLY A 117 4.70 7.50 -0.07
N LEU A 118 4.64 8.00 -1.30
CA LEU A 118 5.12 7.32 -2.51
C LEU A 118 6.37 8.05 -3.02
N LEU A 119 7.49 7.35 -3.02
CA LEU A 119 8.79 7.85 -3.42
C LEU A 119 9.18 7.26 -4.77
N MET A 120 9.57 8.11 -5.71
CA MET A 120 9.98 7.69 -7.06
C MET A 120 11.14 8.54 -7.57
N SER A 121 11.99 7.94 -8.39
CA SER A 121 12.96 8.70 -9.17
C SER A 121 12.23 9.70 -10.08
N SER A 122 12.77 10.90 -10.21
CA SER A 122 12.31 11.85 -11.24
C SER A 122 12.77 11.43 -12.64
N GLU A 123 13.81 10.60 -12.71
CA GLU A 123 14.41 10.06 -13.92
C GLU A 123 13.78 8.71 -14.27
N ASN A 124 13.47 8.53 -15.56
CA ASN A 124 12.43 7.64 -16.06
C ASN A 124 12.70 6.12 -15.96
N SER A 125 13.73 5.66 -15.24
CA SER A 125 14.25 4.30 -15.45
C SER A 125 14.65 3.50 -14.21
N GLY A 126 14.44 3.98 -12.98
CA GLY A 126 14.90 3.20 -11.82
C GLY A 126 14.32 3.54 -10.46
N TYR A 127 14.64 2.67 -9.50
CA TYR A 127 14.48 2.93 -8.07
C TYR A 127 15.29 4.16 -7.66
N VAL A 128 14.84 4.86 -6.63
CA VAL A 128 15.65 5.91 -6.03
C VAL A 128 16.95 5.29 -5.53
N SER A 129 18.06 5.78 -6.05
CA SER A 129 19.41 5.30 -5.75
C SER A 129 20.37 6.47 -5.60
N ARG A 130 21.61 6.20 -5.21
CA ARG A 130 22.63 7.24 -4.99
C ARG A 130 22.96 8.05 -6.25
N SER A 131 22.69 7.52 -7.44
CA SER A 131 22.94 8.22 -8.71
C SER A 131 21.82 9.16 -9.13
N CYS A 132 20.66 9.13 -8.46
CA CYS A 132 19.53 10.00 -8.82
C CYS A 132 19.88 11.47 -8.55
N LYS A 133 19.62 12.35 -9.53
CA LYS A 133 19.78 13.81 -9.34
C LYS A 133 18.55 14.45 -8.71
N SER A 134 17.41 13.77 -8.78
CA SER A 134 16.19 14.24 -8.13
C SER A 134 15.18 13.10 -7.94
N PHE A 135 14.28 13.29 -6.98
CA PHE A 135 13.16 12.37 -6.75
C PHE A 135 11.87 13.12 -6.43
N LYS A 136 10.75 12.45 -6.67
CA LYS A 136 9.40 12.93 -6.37
C LYS A 136 8.88 12.19 -5.14
N LEU A 137 8.38 12.93 -4.17
CA LEU A 137 7.65 12.41 -3.02
C LEU A 137 6.20 12.86 -3.10
N TRP A 138 5.29 11.91 -3.09
CA TRP A 138 3.86 12.17 -2.94
C TRP A 138 3.42 11.73 -1.56
N VAL A 139 2.83 12.63 -0.78
CA VAL A 139 2.34 12.32 0.57
C VAL A 139 0.82 12.41 0.59
N LEU A 140 0.17 11.36 1.07
CA LEU A 140 -1.27 11.35 1.32
C LEU A 140 -1.59 12.32 2.46
N ARG A 141 -2.31 13.40 2.15
CA ARG A 141 -2.62 14.48 3.10
C ARG A 141 -3.75 14.11 4.04
N ASP A 142 -4.79 13.52 3.47
CA ASP A 142 -6.02 13.20 4.17
C ASP A 142 -6.47 11.83 3.65
N ALA A 143 -6.73 10.89 4.56
CA ALA A 143 -7.15 9.55 4.21
C ALA A 143 -8.65 9.46 3.90
N ALA A 144 -9.46 10.46 4.30
CA ALA A 144 -10.88 10.52 4.02
C ALA A 144 -11.15 11.16 2.65
N THR A 145 -10.47 12.27 2.33
CA THR A 145 -10.58 12.93 1.01
C THR A 145 -9.57 12.38 0.00
N LEU A 146 -8.61 11.58 0.48
CA LEU A 146 -7.62 10.86 -0.32
C LEU A 146 -6.77 11.78 -1.21
N GLU A 147 -6.52 13.00 -0.73
CA GLU A 147 -5.76 14.02 -1.44
C GLU A 147 -4.25 13.81 -1.33
N TRP A 148 -3.54 14.04 -2.43
CA TRP A 148 -2.09 13.90 -2.50
C TRP A 148 -1.36 15.24 -2.54
N SER A 149 -0.16 15.28 -1.99
CA SER A 149 0.75 16.42 -2.11
C SER A 149 2.08 16.02 -2.70
N LYS A 150 2.46 16.69 -3.78
CA LYS A 150 3.71 16.45 -4.50
C LYS A 150 4.82 17.36 -3.97
N ARG A 151 6.00 16.78 -3.79
CA ARG A 151 7.26 17.50 -3.56
C ARG A 151 8.33 16.93 -4.50
N VAL A 152 9.20 17.80 -4.99
CA VAL A 152 10.36 17.42 -5.80
C VAL A 152 11.61 17.83 -5.03
N TYR A 153 12.52 16.88 -4.83
CA TYR A 153 13.80 17.13 -4.19
C TYR A 153 14.89 16.99 -5.24
N VAL A 154 15.76 18.00 -5.32
CA VAL A 154 16.96 17.98 -6.17
C VAL A 154 18.13 17.66 -5.26
N LEU A 155 18.93 16.68 -5.67
CA LEU A 155 20.13 16.23 -4.99
C LEU A 155 21.33 16.91 -5.68
N CYS A 156 22.10 17.69 -4.93
CA CYS A 156 23.29 18.39 -5.39
C CYS A 156 24.52 17.49 -5.36
#